data_AF-A0A7R8CC05-F1
#
_entry.id   AF-A0A7R8CC05-F1
#
_cell.length_a   1.000
_cell.length_b   1.000
_cell.length_c   1.000
_cell.angle_alpha   90.00
_cell.angle_beta   90.00
_cell.angle_gamma   90.00
#
_symmetry.space_group_name_H-M   'P 1'
#
loop_
_entity.id
_entity.type
_entity.pdbx_description
1 polymer ?
#
loop_
_entity_poly.entity_id
_entity_poly.type
_entity_poly.pdbx_seq_one_letter_code
_entity_poly.pdbx_strand_id
1 'polypeptide(L)'
;MSEVLQFLDPSARLDVRVLAMNHILGMTGDVENRKMLLEMGSGLFEKLLILMTSKPKDNGSRVCCKDASLAIINLSCEAEFIPLLLEEELKVVRILWDCAQDRDCELADPAVMIASNLTIQPKMHDPFLINWKLPEMRSQLTSPSNELINSLLPYTEYKSSSVRRGGIIGY
;
A
#
# COMPACT_ATOMS: atom_id res chain seq x y z
N MET A 1 11.65 -6.24 -19.68
CA MET A 1 10.35 -5.81 -19.10
C MET A 1 10.44 -4.55 -18.24
N SER A 2 11.64 -4.11 -17.82
CA SER A 2 11.89 -2.83 -17.15
C SER A 2 11.47 -1.58 -17.95
N GLU A 3 11.34 -1.69 -19.27
CA GLU A 3 10.85 -0.61 -20.14
C GLU A 3 9.44 -0.15 -19.77
N VAL A 4 8.60 -1.00 -19.18
CA VAL A 4 7.23 -0.60 -18.78
C VAL A 4 7.26 0.43 -17.65
N LEU A 5 8.27 0.38 -16.78
CA LEU A 5 8.39 1.29 -15.64
C LEU A 5 8.54 2.76 -16.08
N GLN A 6 9.10 3.01 -17.26
CA GLN A 6 9.21 4.37 -17.81
C GLN A 6 7.83 4.99 -18.08
N PHE A 7 6.84 4.17 -18.41
CA PHE A 7 5.48 4.62 -18.70
C PHE A 7 4.66 4.86 -17.43
N LEU A 8 5.13 4.38 -16.27
CA LEU A 8 4.55 4.70 -14.97
C LEU A 8 5.00 6.06 -14.43
N ASP A 9 5.93 6.73 -15.11
CA ASP A 9 6.40 8.02 -14.65
C ASP A 9 5.29 9.09 -14.68
N PRO A 10 5.16 9.95 -13.65
CA PRO A 10 4.21 11.07 -13.67
C PRO A 10 4.38 12.03 -14.86
N SER A 11 5.57 12.08 -15.47
CA SER A 11 5.84 12.87 -16.66
C SER A 11 5.43 12.18 -17.98
N ALA A 12 5.19 10.86 -17.95
CA ALA A 12 4.75 10.12 -19.13
C ALA A 12 3.38 10.62 -19.62
N ARG A 13 3.12 10.44 -20.92
CA ARG A 13 1.81 10.76 -21.51
C ARG A 13 0.72 9.96 -20.79
N LEU A 14 -0.37 10.65 -20.45
CA LEU A 14 -1.43 10.11 -19.62
C LEU A 14 -2.09 8.85 -20.19
N ASP A 15 -2.36 8.84 -21.50
CA ASP A 15 -2.95 7.70 -22.22
C ASP A 15 -2.09 6.43 -22.09
N VAL A 16 -0.78 6.58 -22.31
CA VAL A 16 0.19 5.47 -22.18
C VAL A 16 0.34 5.04 -20.73
N ARG A 17 0.36 5.99 -19.78
CA ARG A 17 0.44 5.68 -18.35
C ARG A 17 -0.78 4.91 -17.85
N VAL A 18 -1.99 5.29 -18.27
CA VAL A 18 -3.22 4.56 -17.93
C VAL A 18 -3.16 3.13 -18.45
N LEU A 19 -2.72 2.93 -19.70
CA LEU A 19 -2.56 1.60 -20.27
C LEU A 19 -1.52 0.77 -19.50
N ALA A 20 -0.38 1.36 -19.19
CA ALA A 20 0.68 0.70 -18.42
C ALA A 20 0.21 0.33 -17.00
N MET A 21 -0.53 1.22 -16.33
CA MET A 21 -1.12 0.94 -15.02
C MET A 21 -2.14 -0.18 -15.06
N ASN A 22 -3.04 -0.19 -16.05
CA ASN A 22 -4.00 -1.29 -16.24
C ASN A 22 -3.30 -2.63 -16.45
N HIS A 23 -2.20 -2.63 -17.22
CA HIS A 23 -1.39 -3.84 -17.42
C HIS A 23 -0.76 -4.32 -16.11
N ILE A 24 -0.09 -3.43 -15.37
CA ILE A 24 0.53 -3.77 -14.08
C ILE A 24 -0.51 -4.28 -13.08
N LEU A 25 -1.66 -3.61 -12.95
CA LEU A 25 -2.73 -4.04 -12.06
C LEU A 25 -3.26 -5.42 -12.46
N GLY A 26 -3.48 -5.65 -13.76
CA GLY A 26 -3.90 -6.95 -14.28
C GLY A 26 -2.91 -8.09 -13.97
N MET A 27 -1.61 -7.79 -13.96
CA MET A 27 -0.57 -8.76 -13.59
C MET A 27 -0.58 -9.14 -12.11
N THR A 28 -1.09 -8.27 -11.21
CA THR A 28 -1.13 -8.58 -9.77
C THR A 28 -2.06 -9.74 -9.44
N GLY A 29 -3.10 -9.97 -10.26
CA GLY A 29 -4.11 -11.01 -10.04
C GLY A 29 -3.70 -12.43 -10.46
N ASP A 30 -2.60 -12.59 -11.20
CA ASP A 30 -2.18 -13.86 -11.77
C ASP A 30 -0.79 -14.30 -11.25
N VAL A 31 -0.67 -15.57 -10.83
CA VAL A 31 0.55 -16.08 -10.17
C VAL A 31 1.76 -16.11 -11.10
N GLU A 32 1.57 -16.43 -12.39
CA GLU A 32 2.67 -16.48 -13.35
C GLU A 32 3.15 -15.06 -13.69
N ASN A 33 2.22 -14.13 -13.89
CA ASN A 33 2.53 -12.73 -14.17
C ASN A 33 3.21 -12.03 -13.00
N ARG A 34 2.93 -12.42 -11.74
CA ARG A 34 3.62 -11.88 -10.57
C ARG A 34 5.14 -12.14 -10.58
N LYS A 35 5.61 -13.23 -11.19
CA LYS A 35 7.06 -13.47 -11.33
C LYS A 35 7.75 -12.38 -12.16
N MET A 36 7.08 -11.91 -13.21
CA MET A 36 7.59 -10.80 -14.03
C MET A 36 7.61 -9.48 -13.23
N LEU A 37 6.67 -9.28 -12.30
CA LEU A 37 6.68 -8.11 -11.40
C LEU A 37 7.84 -8.18 -10.39
N LEU A 38 8.19 -9.37 -9.90
CA LEU A 38 9.37 -9.55 -9.04
C LEU A 38 10.67 -9.17 -9.74
N GLU A 39 10.80 -9.48 -11.04
CA GLU A 39 11.97 -9.09 -11.85
C GLU A 39 12.12 -7.57 -12.01
N MET A 40 11.03 -6.80 -11.84
CA MET A 40 11.07 -5.33 -11.86
C MET A 40 11.66 -4.73 -10.57
N GLY A 41 11.77 -5.52 -9.49
CA GLY A 41 12.36 -5.11 -8.22
C GLY A 41 11.64 -3.94 -7.53
N SER A 42 12.35 -3.25 -6.65
CA SER A 42 11.81 -2.09 -5.92
C SER A 42 11.50 -0.88 -6.79
N GLY A 43 12.07 -0.78 -7.99
CA GLY A 43 11.72 0.26 -8.96
C GLY A 43 10.24 0.26 -9.34
N LEU A 44 9.58 -0.91 -9.32
CA LEU A 44 8.12 -0.99 -9.45
C LEU A 44 7.42 -0.27 -8.29
N PHE A 45 7.80 -0.58 -7.04
CA PHE A 45 7.19 0.02 -5.87
C PHE A 45 7.49 1.51 -5.74
N GLU A 46 8.67 1.97 -6.16
CA GLU A 46 8.98 3.39 -6.26
C GLU A 46 7.95 4.10 -7.15
N LYS A 47 7.72 3.61 -8.37
CA LYS A 47 6.75 4.19 -9.31
C LYS A 47 5.32 4.10 -8.78
N LEU A 48 4.92 2.96 -8.20
CA LEU A 48 3.59 2.79 -7.62
C LEU A 48 3.33 3.73 -6.44
N LEU A 49 4.31 3.89 -5.52
CA LEU A 49 4.18 4.80 -4.38
C LEU A 49 4.12 6.26 -4.82
N ILE A 50 4.93 6.65 -5.81
CA ILE A 50 4.85 7.99 -6.41
C ILE A 50 3.45 8.22 -7.00
N LEU A 51 2.94 7.28 -7.80
CA LEU A 51 1.61 7.42 -8.40
C LEU A 51 0.49 7.43 -7.37
N MET A 52 0.54 6.54 -6.39
CA MET A 52 -0.42 6.48 -5.27
C MET A 52 -0.48 7.83 -4.55
N THR A 53 0.66 8.43 -4.22
CA THR A 53 0.76 9.68 -3.44
C THR A 53 0.67 10.95 -4.27
N SER A 54 0.54 10.83 -5.59
CA SER A 54 0.42 11.97 -6.50
C SER A 54 -0.92 12.68 -6.33
N LYS A 55 -0.93 14.02 -6.35
CA LYS A 55 -2.18 14.78 -6.46
C LYS A 55 -2.72 14.72 -7.89
N PRO A 56 -3.89 14.09 -8.13
CA PRO A 56 -4.42 13.95 -9.48
C PRO A 56 -4.87 15.30 -10.04
N LYS A 57 -4.51 15.61 -11.30
CA LYS A 57 -4.89 16.85 -11.99
C LYS A 57 -6.12 16.69 -12.90
N ASP A 58 -6.46 15.45 -13.21
CA ASP A 58 -7.49 15.06 -14.17
C ASP A 58 -8.03 13.66 -13.81
N ASN A 59 -9.09 13.23 -14.50
CA ASN A 59 -9.74 11.95 -14.22
C ASN A 59 -8.83 10.74 -14.53
N GLY A 60 -8.02 10.80 -15.58
CA GLY A 60 -7.10 9.70 -15.90
C GLY A 60 -6.00 9.55 -14.86
N SER A 61 -5.45 10.67 -14.39
CA SER A 61 -4.47 10.67 -13.30
C SER A 61 -5.08 10.10 -12.01
N ARG A 62 -6.34 10.41 -11.72
CA ARG A 62 -7.07 9.82 -10.57
C ARG A 62 -7.22 8.30 -10.70
N VAL A 63 -7.48 7.80 -11.92
CA VAL A 63 -7.50 6.35 -12.19
C VAL A 63 -6.14 5.73 -11.89
N CYS A 64 -5.04 6.33 -12.39
CA CYS A 64 -3.69 5.82 -12.11
C CYS A 64 -3.37 5.77 -10.60
N CYS A 65 -3.75 6.78 -9.81
CA CYS A 65 -3.54 6.78 -8.36
C CYS A 65 -4.29 5.62 -7.68
N LYS A 66 -5.54 5.38 -8.09
CA LYS A 66 -6.36 4.27 -7.58
C LYS A 66 -5.80 2.91 -7.97
N ASP A 67 -5.43 2.74 -9.24
CA ASP A 67 -4.86 1.48 -9.74
C ASP A 67 -3.52 1.18 -9.07
N ALA A 68 -2.70 2.21 -8.80
CA ALA A 68 -1.45 2.04 -8.07
C ALA A 68 -1.70 1.59 -6.62
N SER A 69 -2.70 2.18 -5.96
CA SER A 69 -3.11 1.77 -4.61
C SER A 69 -3.55 0.30 -4.58
N LEU A 70 -4.40 -0.11 -5.54
CA LEU A 70 -4.88 -1.50 -5.65
C LEU A 70 -3.74 -2.47 -5.96
N ALA A 71 -2.81 -2.08 -6.83
CA ALA A 71 -1.66 -2.91 -7.15
C ALA A 71 -0.79 -3.15 -5.90
N ILE A 72 -0.51 -2.11 -5.10
CA ILE A 72 0.28 -2.28 -3.87
C ILE A 72 -0.49 -3.14 -2.85
N ILE A 73 -1.80 -2.95 -2.68
CA ILE A 73 -2.63 -3.79 -1.78
C ILE A 73 -2.53 -5.28 -2.15
N ASN A 74 -2.66 -5.60 -3.44
CA ASN A 74 -2.58 -6.97 -3.92
C ASN A 74 -1.19 -7.55 -3.68
N LEU A 75 -0.14 -6.81 -4.05
CA LEU A 75 1.24 -7.26 -3.91
C LEU A 75 1.69 -7.35 -2.45
N SER A 76 1.19 -6.49 -1.56
CA SER A 76 1.52 -6.54 -0.13
C SER A 76 0.88 -7.73 0.59
N CYS A 77 -0.08 -8.42 -0.03
CA CYS A 77 -0.62 -9.68 0.46
C CYS A 77 0.35 -10.86 0.22
N GLU A 78 1.29 -10.70 -0.71
CA GLU A 78 2.15 -11.77 -1.21
C GLU A 78 3.56 -11.67 -0.56
N ALA A 79 3.96 -12.71 0.17
CA ALA A 79 5.19 -12.73 0.99
C ALA A 79 6.50 -12.48 0.20
N GLU A 80 6.49 -12.77 -1.11
CA GLU A 80 7.64 -12.59 -2.01
C GLU A 80 7.96 -11.12 -2.29
N PHE A 81 6.96 -10.23 -2.22
CA PHE A 81 7.10 -8.81 -2.51
C PHE A 81 7.48 -7.96 -1.29
N ILE A 82 7.30 -8.51 -0.08
CA ILE A 82 7.55 -7.80 1.18
C ILE A 82 8.97 -7.25 1.31
N PRO A 83 10.05 -7.99 0.95
CA PRO A 83 11.40 -7.45 1.02
C PRO A 83 11.60 -6.23 0.11
N LEU A 84 11.03 -6.28 -1.11
CA LEU A 84 11.12 -5.19 -2.08
C LEU A 84 10.36 -3.95 -1.58
N LEU A 85 9.17 -4.15 -1.03
CA LEU A 85 8.33 -3.06 -0.52
C LEU A 85 8.94 -2.40 0.73
N LEU A 86 9.69 -3.15 1.54
CA LEU A 86 10.34 -2.67 2.77
C LEU A 86 11.78 -2.14 2.57
N GLU A 87 12.26 -2.04 1.33
CA GLU A 87 13.55 -1.38 1.05
C GLU A 87 13.59 0.03 1.65
N GLU A 88 14.71 0.38 2.28
CA GLU A 88 14.82 1.61 3.09
C GLU A 88 14.58 2.87 2.25
N GLU A 89 15.03 2.84 0.99
CA GLU A 89 14.92 3.90 0.00
C GLU A 89 13.46 4.28 -0.29
N LEU A 90 12.54 3.31 -0.25
CA LEU A 90 11.13 3.52 -0.53
C LEU A 90 10.41 4.26 0.60
N LYS A 91 10.94 4.18 1.82
CA LYS A 91 10.36 4.79 3.03
C LYS A 91 8.87 4.45 3.21
N VAL A 92 8.43 3.27 2.75
CA VAL A 92 7.01 2.91 2.64
C VAL A 92 6.24 3.17 3.94
N VAL A 93 6.81 2.76 5.08
CA VAL A 93 6.11 2.88 6.36
C VAL A 93 5.90 4.35 6.75
N ARG A 94 6.84 5.24 6.41
CA ARG A 94 6.68 6.67 6.67
C ARG A 94 5.54 7.23 5.82
N ILE A 95 5.49 6.85 4.54
CA ILE A 95 4.42 7.26 3.62
C ILE A 95 3.06 6.79 4.13
N LEU A 96 2.92 5.50 4.48
CA LEU A 96 1.66 4.94 4.97
C LEU A 96 1.19 5.62 6.26
N TRP A 97 2.13 5.91 7.16
CA TRP A 97 1.85 6.60 8.42
C TRP A 97 1.41 8.06 8.22
N ASP A 98 2.08 8.79 7.33
CA ASP A 98 1.71 10.17 7.00
C ASP A 98 0.32 10.21 6.35
N CYS A 99 0.01 9.26 5.46
CA CYS A 99 -1.33 9.13 4.87
C CYS A 99 -2.41 8.79 5.90
N ALA A 100 -2.13 7.93 6.87
CA ALA A 100 -3.10 7.48 7.86
C ALA A 100 -3.47 8.56 8.90
N GLN A 101 -2.57 9.51 9.16
CA GLN A 101 -2.81 10.60 10.12
C GLN A 101 -3.57 11.78 9.50
N ASP A 102 -3.50 11.93 8.17
CA ASP A 102 -4.16 13.03 7.46
C ASP A 102 -5.65 12.70 7.25
N ARG A 103 -6.52 13.46 7.92
CA ARG A 103 -7.99 13.28 7.88
C ARG A 103 -8.60 13.56 6.53
N ASP A 104 -7.93 14.37 5.72
CA ASP A 104 -8.39 14.74 4.39
C ASP A 104 -7.70 13.90 3.29
N CYS A 105 -6.89 12.91 3.69
CA CYS A 105 -6.18 12.04 2.77
C CYS A 105 -7.11 11.00 2.15
N GLU A 106 -7.40 11.14 0.86
CA GLU A 106 -8.13 10.14 0.06
C GLU A 106 -7.43 8.77 0.01
N LEU A 107 -6.17 8.68 0.45
CA LEU A 107 -5.35 7.46 0.45
C LEU A 107 -5.26 6.80 1.84
N ALA A 108 -5.91 7.36 2.87
CA ALA A 108 -5.85 6.83 4.23
C ALA A 108 -6.30 5.36 4.28
N ASP A 109 -7.43 5.02 3.63
CA ASP A 109 -7.96 3.66 3.56
C ASP A 109 -7.00 2.67 2.88
N PRO A 110 -6.51 2.93 1.64
CA PRO A 110 -5.45 2.11 1.05
C PRO A 110 -4.20 1.99 1.91
N ALA A 111 -3.77 3.08 2.56
CA ALA A 111 -2.56 3.07 3.37
C ALA A 111 -2.68 2.13 4.57
N VAL A 112 -3.82 2.16 5.28
CA VAL A 112 -4.05 1.24 6.41
C VAL A 112 -4.26 -0.20 5.96
N MET A 113 -4.83 -0.42 4.77
CA MET A 113 -4.93 -1.78 4.19
C MET A 113 -3.54 -2.37 3.89
N ILE A 114 -2.67 -1.61 3.24
CA ILE A 114 -1.29 -2.03 2.96
C ILE A 114 -0.56 -2.30 4.27
N ALA A 115 -0.66 -1.37 5.24
CA ALA A 115 -0.06 -1.55 6.57
C ALA A 115 -0.56 -2.82 7.27
N SER A 116 -1.87 -3.09 7.23
CA SER A 116 -2.45 -4.32 7.78
C SER A 116 -1.85 -5.56 7.14
N ASN A 117 -1.76 -5.60 5.80
CA ASN A 117 -1.16 -6.73 5.09
C ASN A 117 0.30 -6.95 5.50
N LEU A 118 1.09 -5.87 5.64
CA LEU A 118 2.48 -5.95 6.10
C LEU A 118 2.58 -6.59 7.51
N THR A 119 1.71 -6.20 8.45
CA THR A 119 1.76 -6.70 9.84
C THR A 119 1.47 -8.19 10.01
N ILE A 120 0.82 -8.82 9.03
CA ILE A 120 0.43 -10.24 9.10
C ILE A 120 1.55 -11.16 8.59
N GLN A 121 2.51 -10.63 7.84
CA GLN A 121 3.51 -11.45 7.15
C GLN A 121 4.56 -12.01 8.13
N PRO A 122 4.88 -13.31 8.07
CA PRO A 122 5.80 -13.94 9.03
C PRO A 122 7.19 -13.31 9.07
N LYS A 123 7.66 -12.76 7.93
CA LYS A 123 8.93 -12.03 7.83
C LYS A 123 8.93 -10.70 8.58
N MET A 124 7.76 -10.12 8.84
CA MET A 124 7.66 -8.97 9.73
C MET A 124 7.88 -9.35 11.20
N HIS A 125 7.95 -10.65 11.54
CA HIS A 125 8.38 -11.11 12.86
C HIS A 125 9.90 -11.09 13.09
N ASP A 126 10.68 -10.61 12.12
CA ASP A 126 12.07 -10.25 12.39
C ASP A 126 12.10 -9.24 13.55
N PRO A 127 12.77 -9.54 14.68
CA PRO A 127 12.86 -8.64 15.81
C PRO A 127 13.39 -7.26 15.46
N PHE A 128 14.17 -7.11 14.38
CA PHE A 128 14.55 -5.79 13.86
C PHE A 128 13.35 -5.10 13.23
N LEU A 129 12.54 -5.73 12.37
CA LEU A 129 11.35 -5.09 11.78
C LEU A 129 10.21 -4.86 12.80
N ILE A 130 10.03 -5.77 13.77
CA ILE A 130 9.14 -5.60 14.93
C ILE A 130 9.63 -4.46 15.83
N ASN A 131 10.92 -4.42 16.21
CA ASN A 131 11.44 -3.38 17.11
C ASN A 131 11.60 -2.02 16.43
N TRP A 132 11.69 -1.95 15.11
CA TRP A 132 12.16 -0.74 14.41
C TRP A 132 11.06 0.28 14.07
N LYS A 133 9.78 -0.10 14.03
CA LYS A 133 8.70 0.85 13.68
C LYS A 133 7.48 0.81 14.58
N LEU A 134 7.38 -0.16 15.48
CA LEU A 134 6.37 -0.14 16.54
C LEU A 134 6.67 0.89 17.63
N PRO A 135 7.89 1.21 18.10
CA PRO A 135 8.05 2.17 19.21
C PRO A 135 7.63 3.60 18.86
N GLU A 136 8.09 4.19 17.74
CA GLU A 136 7.60 5.50 17.28
C GLU A 136 6.12 5.46 16.93
N MET A 137 5.66 4.50 16.13
CA MET A 137 4.24 4.43 15.75
C MET A 137 3.35 4.14 16.95
N ARG A 138 3.74 3.26 17.87
CA ARG A 138 3.04 2.95 19.13
C ARG A 138 3.10 4.12 20.08
N SER A 139 4.25 4.78 20.26
CA SER A 139 4.35 5.99 21.08
C SER A 139 3.51 7.13 20.52
N GLN A 140 3.39 7.24 19.20
CA GLN A 140 2.51 8.22 18.57
C GLN A 140 1.06 7.78 18.61
N LEU A 141 0.72 6.51 18.38
CA LEU A 141 -0.63 5.93 18.53
C LEU A 141 -1.13 6.11 19.97
N THR A 142 -0.31 5.73 20.96
CA THR A 142 -0.59 5.86 22.40
C THR A 142 -0.28 7.25 22.94
N SER A 143 0.11 8.20 22.08
CA SER A 143 0.28 9.59 22.52
C SER A 143 -1.11 10.13 22.91
N PRO A 144 -1.24 10.82 24.05
CA PRO A 144 -2.51 11.46 24.44
C PRO A 144 -3.06 12.44 23.39
N SER A 145 -2.20 12.94 22.50
CA SER A 145 -2.55 13.84 21.41
C SER A 145 -3.08 13.14 20.16
N ASN A 146 -3.11 11.80 20.13
CA ASN A 146 -3.50 11.05 18.95
C ASN A 146 -4.99 10.67 19.01
N GLU A 147 -5.79 11.42 18.24
CA GLU A 147 -7.23 11.22 18.16
C GLU A 147 -7.63 9.93 17.42
N LEU A 148 -6.73 9.26 16.70
CA LEU A 148 -7.03 7.97 16.06
C LEU A 148 -7.43 6.90 17.08
N ILE A 149 -6.68 6.73 18.18
CA ILE A 149 -7.07 5.78 19.23
C ILE A 149 -8.41 6.17 19.84
N ASN A 150 -8.64 7.46 20.09
CA ASN A 150 -9.91 7.93 20.64
C ASN A 150 -11.10 7.70 19.69
N SER A 151 -10.89 7.78 18.38
CA SER A 151 -11.89 7.42 17.37
C SER A 151 -12.14 5.91 17.24
N LEU A 152 -11.15 5.10 17.60
CA LEU A 152 -11.21 3.63 17.53
C LEU A 152 -11.71 2.99 18.84
N LEU A 153 -11.61 3.68 19.98
CA LEU A 153 -12.10 3.22 21.30
C LEU A 153 -13.53 2.63 21.25
N PRO A 154 -14.52 3.29 20.62
CA PRO A 154 -15.89 2.76 20.53
C PRO A 154 -15.99 1.40 19.81
N TYR A 155 -15.05 1.10 18.90
CA TYR A 155 -15.01 -0.16 18.15
C TYR A 155 -14.28 -1.27 18.90
N THR A 156 -13.44 -0.94 19.88
CA THR A 156 -12.73 -1.91 20.73
C THR A 156 -13.58 -2.45 21.88
N GLU A 157 -14.62 -1.72 22.28
CA GLU A 157 -15.57 -2.14 23.31
C GLU A 157 -16.71 -3.03 22.77
N TYR A 158 -16.71 -3.30 21.46
CA TYR A 158 -17.80 -4.02 20.79
C TYR A 158 -17.69 -5.54 21.00
N LYS A 159 -18.48 -6.06 21.95
CA LYS A 159 -18.47 -7.46 22.45
C LYS A 159 -18.87 -8.57 21.46
N SER A 160 -19.02 -8.31 20.16
CA SER A 160 -19.65 -9.27 19.22
C SER A 160 -18.89 -9.55 17.92
N SER A 161 -17.63 -9.14 17.78
CA SER A 161 -16.82 -9.48 16.59
C SER A 161 -16.28 -10.92 16.64
N SER A 162 -17.18 -11.90 16.52
CA SER A 162 -16.87 -13.31 16.27
C SER A 162 -17.47 -13.77 14.94
N VAL A 163 -17.21 -13.04 13.85
CA VAL A 163 -17.43 -13.54 12.48
C VAL A 163 -16.22 -13.16 11.63
N ARG A 164 -15.44 -14.18 11.22
CA ARG A 164 -14.31 -14.06 10.29
C ARG A 164 -14.82 -13.47 8.97
N ARG A 165 -14.26 -12.34 8.53
CA ARG A 165 -14.55 -11.77 7.21
C ARG A 165 -13.82 -12.60 6.15
N GLY A 166 -14.53 -13.58 5.59
CA GLY A 166 -14.18 -14.17 4.30
C GLY A 166 -14.26 -13.09 3.22
N GLY A 167 -13.31 -13.14 2.28
CA GLY A 167 -13.17 -12.15 1.21
C GLY A 167 -14.46 -11.93 0.41
N ILE A 168 -14.63 -10.69 -0.06
CA ILE A 168 -15.71 -10.33 -0.98
C ILE A 168 -15.37 -10.94 -2.34
N ILE A 169 -16.08 -12.00 -2.71
CA ILE A 169 -16.19 -12.47 -4.10
C ILE A 169 -17.39 -11.74 -4.69
N GLY A 170 -17.14 -10.76 -5.57
CA GLY A 170 -18.16 -10.11 -6.38
C GLY A 170 -18.36 -10.90 -7.67
N TYR A 171 -19.62 -11.24 -7.95
CA TYR A 171 -20.12 -11.90 -9.17
C TYR A 171 -20.06 -10.99 -10.40
#